data_AF-A0A1G5JYV3-F1
#
_entry.id   AF-A0A1G5JYV3-F1
#
_cell.length_a   1.000
_cell.length_b   1.000
_cell.length_c   1.000
_cell.angle_alpha   90.00
_cell.angle_beta   90.00
_cell.angle_gamma   90.00
#
_symmetry.space_group_name_H-M   'P 1'
#
loop_
_entity.id
_entity.type
_entity.pdbx_description
1 polymer ?
#
loop_
_entity_poly.entity_id
_entity_poly.type
_entity_poly.pdbx_seq_one_letter_code
_entity_poly.pdbx_strand_id
1 'polypeptide(L)'
;MNMFNKIKFYESNENGAIHTLVSFIDIEVEEYSIQDIVNFLTHSLVGDKLELTDHFIIKESEFEVVILNETNEMFVKNPENYRAKVEIESLIYLMNEKMLYGLSKVKSTMKIK
;
A
#
# COMPACT_ATOMS: atom_id res chain seq x y z
N MET A 1 -9.71 16.56 5.26
CA MET A 1 -9.24 15.17 5.46
C MET A 1 -9.65 14.40 4.23
N ASN A 2 -8.70 14.12 3.33
CA ASN A 2 -8.99 13.34 2.13
C ASN A 2 -9.18 11.88 2.56
N MET A 3 -10.31 11.31 2.12
CA MET A 3 -10.78 9.98 2.50
C MET A 3 -10.31 8.98 1.45
N PHE A 4 -10.00 7.75 1.85
CA PHE A 4 -9.67 6.67 0.92
C PHE A 4 -10.75 6.52 -0.18
N ASN A 5 -10.38 6.75 -1.44
CA ASN A 5 -11.31 6.60 -2.56
C ASN A 5 -11.47 5.12 -2.93
N LYS A 6 -12.32 4.44 -2.17
CA LYS A 6 -12.58 3.01 -2.35
C LYS A 6 -13.04 2.68 -3.77
N ILE A 7 -13.92 3.49 -4.37
CA ILE A 7 -14.52 3.16 -5.67
C ILE A 7 -13.42 3.07 -6.72
N LYS A 8 -12.60 4.14 -6.81
CA LYS A 8 -11.46 4.18 -7.74
C LYS A 8 -10.48 3.05 -7.47
N PHE A 9 -10.18 2.75 -6.20
CA PHE A 9 -9.26 1.67 -5.85
C PHE A 9 -9.79 0.30 -6.32
N TYR A 10 -11.05 -0.01 -6.02
CA TYR A 10 -11.70 -1.28 -6.41
C TYR A 10 -11.89 -1.43 -7.92
N GLU A 11 -12.13 -0.33 -8.64
CA GLU A 11 -12.22 -0.35 -10.12
C GLU A 11 -10.86 -0.60 -10.76
N SER A 12 -9.78 -0.15 -10.12
CA SER A 12 -8.42 -0.21 -10.68
C SER A 12 -7.64 -1.46 -10.25
N ASN A 13 -8.13 -2.22 -9.27
CA ASN A 13 -7.36 -3.28 -8.61
C ASN A 13 -8.20 -4.56 -8.43
N GLU A 14 -7.59 -5.72 -8.72
CA GLU A 14 -8.21 -7.02 -8.48
C GLU A 14 -8.17 -7.44 -6.99
N ASN A 15 -8.83 -8.55 -6.65
CA ASN A 15 -8.85 -9.06 -5.28
C ASN A 15 -7.47 -9.30 -4.66
N GLY A 16 -6.49 -9.79 -5.43
CA GLY A 16 -5.13 -10.02 -4.91
C GLY A 16 -4.39 -8.74 -4.53
N ALA A 17 -4.65 -7.64 -5.23
CA ALA A 17 -4.07 -6.33 -4.95
C ALA A 17 -4.61 -5.76 -3.63
N ILE A 18 -5.89 -6.01 -3.32
CA ILE A 18 -6.48 -5.65 -2.03
C ILE A 18 -5.76 -6.39 -0.89
N HIS A 19 -5.57 -7.70 -1.04
CA HIS A 19 -4.86 -8.50 -0.04
C HIS A 19 -3.41 -8.04 0.13
N THR A 20 -2.75 -7.66 -0.96
CA THR A 20 -1.39 -7.10 -0.96
C THR A 20 -1.34 -5.81 -0.15
N LEU A 21 -2.26 -4.87 -0.40
CA LEU A 21 -2.30 -3.61 0.34
C LEU A 21 -2.58 -3.85 1.83
N VAL A 22 -3.53 -4.73 2.19
CA VAL A 22 -3.82 -5.03 3.60
C VAL A 22 -2.64 -5.69 4.29
N SER A 23 -1.95 -6.62 3.62
CA SER A 23 -0.75 -7.28 4.12
C SER A 23 0.36 -6.28 4.37
N PHE A 24 0.63 -5.40 3.41
CA PHE A 24 1.57 -4.29 3.56
C PHE A 24 1.22 -3.41 4.75
N ILE A 25 -0.05 -2.98 4.85
CA ILE A 25 -0.49 -2.16 5.97
C ILE A 25 -0.28 -2.92 7.28
N ASP A 26 -0.58 -4.21 7.37
CA ASP A 26 -0.43 -5.00 8.61
C ASP A 26 1.03 -5.21 9.04
N ILE A 27 1.91 -5.55 8.09
CA ILE A 27 3.28 -5.98 8.38
C ILE A 27 4.24 -4.79 8.39
N GLU A 28 4.24 -3.96 7.35
CA GLU A 28 5.33 -2.98 7.17
C GLU A 28 5.11 -1.66 7.91
N VAL A 29 3.86 -1.31 8.22
CA VAL A 29 3.54 0.00 8.81
C VAL A 29 3.68 -0.06 10.33
N GLU A 30 4.92 0.03 10.80
CA GLU A 30 5.27 0.19 12.22
C GLU A 30 5.80 1.62 12.49
N GLU A 31 5.90 2.04 13.76
CA GLU A 31 6.32 3.41 14.11
C GLU A 31 7.70 3.81 13.57
N TYR A 32 8.63 2.87 13.47
CA TYR A 32 9.96 3.14 12.88
C TYR A 32 9.88 3.15 11.35
N SER A 33 9.20 2.18 10.75
CA SER A 33 9.05 2.03 9.29
C SER A 33 8.20 3.12 8.66
N ILE A 34 7.22 3.69 9.37
CA ILE A 34 6.33 4.74 8.83
C ILE A 34 7.10 6.00 8.46
N GLN A 35 8.15 6.35 9.22
CA GLN A 35 8.96 7.51 8.92
C GLN A 35 9.74 7.31 7.62
N ASP A 36 10.28 6.11 7.41
CA ASP A 36 11.00 5.75 6.18
C ASP A 36 10.07 5.72 4.97
N ILE A 37 8.85 5.17 5.14
CA ILE A 37 7.81 5.19 4.10
C ILE A 37 7.45 6.63 3.75
N VAL A 38 7.16 7.48 4.74
CA VAL A 38 6.77 8.89 4.49
C VAL A 38 7.91 9.68 3.85
N ASN A 39 9.15 9.48 4.31
CA ASN A 39 10.33 10.09 3.71
C ASN A 39 10.46 9.69 2.24
N PHE A 40 10.31 8.39 1.94
CA PHE A 40 10.32 7.88 0.57
C PHE A 40 9.22 8.55 -0.27
N LEU A 41 7.96 8.50 0.17
CA LEU A 41 6.83 9.07 -0.59
C LEU A 41 7.03 10.56 -0.93
N THR A 42 7.67 11.30 -0.02
CA THR A 42 7.86 12.75 -0.15
C THR A 42 9.09 13.11 -0.99
N HIS A 43 10.19 12.37 -0.87
CA HIS A 43 11.50 12.79 -1.38
C HIS A 43 12.07 11.92 -2.50
N SER A 44 11.52 10.73 -2.73
CA SER A 44 11.98 9.87 -3.83
C SER A 44 11.51 10.38 -5.19
N LEU A 45 12.26 10.00 -6.23
CA LEU A 45 11.94 10.28 -7.61
C LEU A 45 10.98 9.24 -8.18
N VAL A 46 10.27 9.61 -9.25
CA VAL A 46 9.48 8.66 -10.03
C VAL A 46 10.40 7.56 -10.58
N GLY A 47 10.03 6.30 -10.34
CA GLY A 47 10.80 5.10 -10.65
C GLY A 47 11.61 4.54 -9.49
N ASP A 48 11.78 5.29 -8.39
CA ASP A 48 12.49 4.79 -7.22
C ASP A 48 11.67 3.68 -6.53
N LYS A 49 12.40 2.75 -5.88
CA LYS A 49 11.86 1.59 -5.19
C LYS A 49 12.37 1.58 -3.74
N LEU A 50 11.47 1.40 -2.79
CA LEU A 50 11.76 1.11 -1.39
C LEU A 50 11.43 -0.35 -1.09
N GLU A 51 12.35 -1.07 -0.46
CA GLU A 51 12.19 -2.46 -0.02
C GLU A 51 11.91 -2.51 1.48
N LEU A 52 10.85 -3.22 1.86
CA LEU A 52 10.34 -3.34 3.22
C LEU A 52 9.95 -4.79 3.45
N THR A 53 10.91 -5.55 3.98
CA THR A 53 10.80 -7.00 4.20
C THR A 53 10.31 -7.74 2.94
N ASP A 54 9.07 -8.22 2.92
CA ASP A 54 8.47 -8.95 1.82
C ASP A 54 7.71 -8.04 0.83
N HIS A 55 7.61 -6.75 1.12
CA HIS A 55 6.91 -5.77 0.30
C HIS A 55 7.83 -4.70 -0.28
N PHE A 56 7.34 -4.07 -1.34
CA PHE A 56 8.02 -2.98 -2.00
C PHE A 56 7.06 -1.87 -2.32
N ILE A 57 7.55 -0.64 -2.28
CA ILE A 57 6.83 0.56 -2.72
C ILE A 57 7.61 1.15 -3.89
N ILE A 58 6.95 1.30 -5.03
CA ILE A 58 7.51 1.93 -6.23
C ILE A 58 6.76 3.22 -6.49
N LYS A 59 7.49 4.32 -6.71
CA LYS A 59 6.89 5.61 -7.04
C LYS A 59 6.59 5.69 -8.53
N GLU A 60 5.31 5.64 -8.89
CA GLU A 60 4.86 5.69 -10.29
C GLU A 60 4.65 7.14 -10.78
N SER A 61 4.26 8.03 -9.87
CA SER A 61 4.10 9.45 -10.15
C SER A 61 4.22 10.27 -8.86
N GLU A 62 4.07 11.59 -8.97
CA GLU A 62 3.97 12.48 -7.80
C GLU A 62 2.74 12.21 -6.92
N PHE A 63 1.77 11.42 -7.40
CA PHE A 63 0.49 11.19 -6.70
C PHE A 63 0.19 9.72 -6.44
N GLU A 64 0.90 8.79 -7.08
CA GLU A 64 0.57 7.37 -7.07
C GLU A 64 1.81 6.51 -6.83
N VAL A 65 1.61 5.43 -6.08
CA VAL A 65 2.60 4.38 -5.87
C VAL A 65 2.00 3.02 -6.19
N VAL A 66 2.88 2.07 -6.47
CA VAL A 66 2.55 0.66 -6.57
C VAL A 66 3.18 -0.05 -5.38
N ILE A 67 2.35 -0.80 -4.65
CA ILE A 67 2.79 -1.69 -3.59
C ILE A 67 2.80 -3.11 -4.15
N LEU A 68 3.91 -3.81 -3.93
CA LEU A 68 4.14 -5.18 -4.36
C LEU A 68 4.42 -6.06 -3.15
N ASN A 69 4.13 -7.36 -3.26
CA ASN A 69 4.65 -8.40 -2.36
C ASN A 69 5.55 -9.33 -3.20
N GLU A 70 6.86 -9.38 -2.92
CA GLU A 70 7.80 -10.31 -3.59
C GLU A 70 8.09 -11.53 -2.72
N THR A 71 7.06 -12.23 -2.25
CA THR A 71 7.27 -13.65 -1.92
C THR A 71 7.54 -14.42 -3.22
N ASN A 72 8.65 -15.18 -3.25
CA ASN A 72 9.15 -15.91 -4.43
C ASN A 72 8.09 -16.79 -5.14
N GLU A 73 7.04 -17.23 -4.43
CA GLU A 73 5.98 -18.08 -4.97
C GLU A 73 4.87 -17.30 -5.71
N MET A 74 4.66 -16.01 -5.40
CA MET A 74 3.54 -15.22 -5.93
C MET A 74 3.88 -14.51 -7.24
N PHE A 75 5.12 -14.02 -7.39
CA PHE A 75 5.59 -13.37 -8.61
C PHE A 75 5.64 -14.34 -9.81
N VAL A 76 5.91 -15.61 -9.54
CA VAL A 76 6.04 -16.66 -10.58
C VAL A 76 4.69 -17.02 -11.21
N LYS A 77 3.56 -16.79 -10.53
CA LYS A 77 2.23 -17.23 -11.01
C LYS A 77 1.42 -16.14 -11.70
N ASN A 78 1.35 -14.91 -11.18
CA ASN A 78 0.67 -13.81 -11.87
C ASN A 78 0.98 -12.43 -11.21
N PRO A 79 2.00 -11.68 -11.66
CA PRO A 79 2.51 -10.51 -10.94
C PRO A 79 1.49 -9.36 -10.84
N GLU A 80 0.67 -9.13 -11.86
CA GLU A 80 -0.33 -8.05 -11.89
C GLU A 80 -1.38 -8.17 -10.77
N ASN A 81 -1.71 -9.40 -10.38
CA ASN A 81 -2.73 -9.66 -9.35
C ASN A 81 -2.23 -9.32 -7.95
N TYR A 82 -0.92 -9.12 -7.76
CA TYR A 82 -0.30 -8.78 -6.47
C TYR A 82 0.36 -7.40 -6.51
N ARG A 83 -0.14 -6.52 -7.38
CA ARG A 83 0.22 -5.09 -7.43
C ARG A 83 -0.95 -4.26 -6.96
N ALA A 84 -0.77 -3.52 -5.87
CA ALA A 84 -1.75 -2.56 -5.42
C ALA A 84 -1.36 -1.16 -5.87
N LYS A 85 -2.07 -0.62 -6.86
CA LYS A 85 -1.91 0.77 -7.27
C LYS A 85 -2.76 1.66 -6.38
N VAL A 86 -2.11 2.58 -5.66
CA VAL A 86 -2.76 3.43 -4.65
C VAL A 86 -2.23 4.85 -4.71
N GLU A 87 -3.13 5.82 -4.51
CA GLU A 87 -2.74 7.23 -4.36
C GLU A 87 -1.96 7.41 -3.07
N ILE A 88 -0.91 8.25 -3.11
CA ILE A 88 -0.04 8.53 -1.96
C ILE A 88 -0.84 9.05 -0.77
N GLU A 89 -1.77 9.98 -1.00
CA GLU A 89 -2.64 10.50 0.07
C GLU A 89 -3.52 9.42 0.70
N SER A 90 -4.07 8.53 -0.13
CA SER A 90 -4.86 7.39 0.31
C SER A 90 -4.03 6.42 1.14
N LEU A 91 -2.79 6.16 0.74
CA LEU A 91 -1.86 5.32 1.49
C LEU A 91 -1.54 5.94 2.86
N ILE A 92 -1.17 7.22 2.90
CA ILE A 92 -0.91 7.97 4.14
C ILE A 92 -2.12 7.91 5.08
N TYR A 93 -3.32 8.12 4.55
CA TYR A 93 -4.55 8.00 5.32
C TYR A 93 -4.72 6.61 5.94
N LEU A 94 -4.52 5.53 5.16
CA LEU A 94 -4.65 4.16 5.67
C LEU A 94 -3.57 3.82 6.71
N MET A 95 -2.34 4.29 6.52
CA MET A 95 -1.27 4.13 7.51
C MET A 95 -1.62 4.83 8.83
N ASN A 96 -2.13 6.06 8.77
CA ASN A 96 -2.58 6.79 9.96
C ASN A 96 -3.75 6.08 10.67
N GLU A 97 -4.72 5.55 9.91
CA GLU A 97 -5.82 4.76 10.49
C GLU A 97 -5.29 3.49 11.19
N LYS A 98 -4.28 2.82 10.62
CA LYS A 98 -3.62 1.68 11.28
C LYS A 98 -2.97 2.11 12.59
N MET A 99 -2.18 3.20 12.57
CA MET A 99 -1.46 3.66 13.76
C MET A 99 -2.41 4.08 14.89
N LEU A 100 -3.53 4.69 14.56
CA LEU A 100 -4.48 5.21 15.56
C LEU A 100 -5.46 4.14 16.07
N TYR A 101 -5.92 3.25 15.19
CA TYR A 101 -7.08 2.38 15.46
C TYR A 101 -6.80 0.90 15.19
N GLY A 102 -5.61 0.57 14.70
CA GLY A 102 -5.22 -0.79 14.31
C GLY A 102 -5.78 -1.23 12.96
N LEU A 103 -5.38 -2.44 12.56
CA LEU A 103 -5.73 -3.02 11.24
C LEU A 103 -7.25 -3.19 11.03
N SER A 104 -8.02 -3.40 12.11
CA SER A 104 -9.47 -3.60 12.03
C SER A 104 -10.17 -2.40 11.38
N LYS A 105 -9.70 -1.18 11.68
CA LYS A 105 -10.24 0.05 11.10
C LYS A 105 -9.91 0.18 9.62
N VAL A 106 -8.68 -0.17 9.23
CA VAL A 106 -8.25 -0.21 7.82
C VAL A 106 -9.15 -1.16 7.02
N LYS A 107 -9.32 -2.40 7.51
CA LYS A 107 -10.22 -3.38 6.87
C LYS A 107 -11.65 -2.87 6.76
N SER A 108 -12.18 -2.22 7.79
CA SER A 108 -13.51 -1.62 7.76
C SER A 108 -13.64 -0.49 6.74
N THR A 109 -12.64 0.39 6.61
CA THR A 109 -12.63 1.48 5.63
C THR A 109 -12.60 0.95 4.20
N MET A 110 -11.84 -0.14 4.00
CA MET A 110 -11.80 -0.85 2.73
C MET A 110 -13.05 -1.71 2.51
N LYS A 111 -13.85 -2.05 3.54
CA LYS A 111 -14.97 -3.02 3.50
C LYS A 111 -14.54 -4.48 3.26
N ILE A 112 -13.37 -4.83 3.75
CA ILE A 112 -12.87 -6.20 3.74
C ILE A 112 -13.40 -6.91 4.99
N LYS A 113 -13.97 -8.11 4.82
CA LYS A 113 -14.48 -8.92 5.92
C LYS A 113 -13.36 -9.60 6.70
#